data_AF-A0A5K1A3C6-F1
#
_entry.id   AF-A0A5K1A3C6-F1
#
_cell.length_a   1.000
_cell.length_b   1.000
_cell.length_c   1.000
_cell.angle_alpha   90.00
_cell.angle_beta   90.00
_cell.angle_gamma   90.00
#
_symmetry.space_group_name_H-M   'P 1'
#
loop_
_entity.id
_entity.type
_entity.pdbx_description
1 polymer ?
#
loop_
_entity_poly.entity_id
_entity_poly.type
_entity_poly.pdbx_seq_one_letter_code
_entity_poly.pdbx_strand_id
1 'polypeptide(L)' 'GYMLRNPLTDYNFDASIVPFVYGMSLISEELYQVHTLSHSRPRGSQV' A
#
# COMPACT_ATOMS: atom_id res chain seq x y z
N GLY A 1 8.44 9.96 -27.71
CA GLY A 1 8.47 9.49 -26.30
C GLY A 1 7.28 10.06 -25.57
N TYR A 2 6.75 9.36 -24.57
CA TYR A 2 5.64 9.83 -23.74
C TYR A 2 6.07 9.88 -22.27
N MET A 3 5.51 10.82 -21.51
CA MET A 3 5.72 10.92 -20.06
C MET A 3 4.50 10.34 -19.35
N LEU A 4 4.73 9.40 -18.43
CA LEU A 4 3.69 8.93 -17.51
C LEU A 4 3.88 9.62 -16.17
N ARG A 5 2.82 10.29 -15.69
CA ARG A 5 2.80 10.92 -14.37
C ARG A 5 1.89 10.09 -13.45
N ASN A 6 2.47 9.57 -12.38
CA ASN A 6 1.84 8.67 -11.41
C ASN A 6 1.15 7.43 -12.02
N PRO A 7 1.86 6.62 -12.83
CA PRO A 7 1.26 5.42 -13.37
C PRO A 7 1.16 4.34 -12.28
N LEU A 8 -0.03 3.75 -12.12
CA LEU A 8 -0.19 2.49 -11.39
C LEU A 8 0.55 1.42 -12.19
N THR A 9 1.76 1.08 -11.76
CA THR A 9 2.74 0.34 -12.57
C THR A 9 2.94 -1.07 -12.05
N ASP A 10 2.98 -1.24 -10.74
CA ASP A 10 3.18 -2.53 -10.08
C ASP A 10 2.55 -2.43 -8.70
N TYR A 11 1.70 -3.40 -8.36
CA TYR A 11 1.04 -3.47 -7.07
C TYR A 11 2.03 -3.35 -5.89
N ASN A 12 3.25 -3.87 -6.04
CA ASN A 12 4.29 -3.79 -5.02
C ASN A 12 4.88 -2.38 -4.88
N PHE A 13 5.02 -1.65 -5.98
CA PHE A 13 5.48 -0.25 -5.95
C PHE A 13 4.36 0.70 -5.55
N ASP A 14 3.13 0.45 -5.99
CA ASP A 14 1.95 1.22 -5.62
C ASP A 14 1.57 1.03 -4.14
N ALA A 15 1.92 -0.10 -3.53
CA ALA A 15 1.80 -0.32 -2.09
C ALA A 15 2.69 0.62 -1.25
N SER A 16 3.69 1.28 -1.85
CA SER A 16 4.53 2.29 -1.17
C SER A 16 3.78 3.59 -0.82
N ILE A 17 2.55 3.77 -1.34
CA ILE A 17 1.70 4.91 -0.99
C ILE A 17 1.34 4.89 0.50
N VAL A 18 1.09 3.72 1.09
CA VAL A 18 0.69 3.64 2.51
C VAL A 18 1.79 4.06 3.49
N PRO A 19 3.05 3.58 3.39
CA PRO A 19 4.13 4.10 4.22
C PRO A 19 4.44 5.58 3.95
N PHE A 20 4.27 6.07 2.71
CA PHE A 20 4.39 7.49 2.40
C PHE A 20 3.36 8.34 3.16
N VAL A 21 2.08 7.96 3.08
CA VAL A 21 0.96 8.66 3.74
C VAL A 21 1.08 8.60 5.27
N TYR A 22 1.59 7.50 5.84
CA TYR A 22 1.90 7.39 7.27
C TYR A 22 3.05 8.32 7.69
N GLY A 23 4.15 8.37 6.92
CA GLY A 23 5.26 9.31 7.18
C GLY A 23 4.86 10.78 7.12
N MET A 24 3.79 11.10 6.38
CA MET A 24 3.17 12.42 6.32
C MET A 24 2.13 12.66 7.43
N SER A 25 1.94 11.70 8.35
CA SER A 25 0.95 11.73 9.44
C SER A 25 -0.50 11.91 8.97
N LEU A 26 -0.82 11.50 7.73
CA LEU A 26 -2.15 11.63 7.15
C LEU A 26 -3.11 10.50 7.57
N ILE A 27 -2.56 9.39 8.07
CA ILE A 27 -3.31 8.26 8.63
C ILE A 27 -2.81 7.97 10.05
N SER A 28 -3.69 7.45 10.89
CA SER A 28 -3.34 7.05 12.26
C SER A 28 -2.52 5.77 12.28
N GLU A 29 -1.78 5.58 13.38
CA GLU A 29 -0.98 4.38 13.60
C GLU A 29 -1.82 3.10 13.58
N GLU A 30 -3.02 3.13 14.15
CA GLU A 30 -3.95 2.00 14.15
C GLU A 30 -4.31 1.55 12.72
N LEU A 31 -4.58 2.51 11.82
CA LEU A 31 -4.90 2.23 10.42
C LEU A 31 -3.67 1.68 9.66
N TYR A 32 -2.49 2.21 9.96
CA TYR A 32 -1.23 1.71 9.40
C TYR A 32 -0.94 0.27 9.85
N GLN A 33 -1.14 -0.05 11.13
CA GLN A 33 -0.98 -1.41 11.66
C GLN A 33 -1.98 -2.39 11.04
N VAL A 34 -3.26 -2.01 10.88
CA VAL A 34 -4.26 -2.88 10.23
C VAL A 34 -3.89 -3.12 8.76
N HIS A 35 -3.41 -2.11 8.05
CA HIS A 35 -2.98 -2.25 6.66
C HIS A 35 -1.79 -3.22 6.52
N THR A 36 -0.77 -3.09 7.37
CA THR A 36 0.41 -3.97 7.33
C THR A 36 0.05 -5.42 7.71
N LEU A 37 -0.81 -5.61 8.72
CA LEU A 37 -1.31 -6.93 9.11
C LEU A 37 -2.14 -7.58 8.01
N SER A 38 -3.00 -6.83 7.32
CA SER A 38 -3.80 -7.36 6.20
C SER A 38 -2.97 -7.69 4.96
N HIS A 39 -1.93 -6.91 4.66
CA HIS A 39 -0.98 -7.21 3.58
C HIS A 39 -0.12 -8.46 3.85
N SER A 40 0.23 -8.71 5.12
CA SER A 40 1.04 -9.88 5.53
C SER A 40 0.26 -11.20 5.61
N ARG A 41 -1.08 -11.15 5.66
CA ARG A 41 -1.89 -12.36 5.69
C ARG A 41 -1.93 -12.96 4.29
N PRO A 42 -1.48 -14.22 4.08
CA PRO A 42 -1.77 -14.90 2.83
C PRO A 42 -3.30 -14.96 2.72
N ARG A 43 -3.85 -14.38 1.64
CA ARG A 43 -5.27 -14.54 1.32
C ARG A 43 -5.52 -16.04 1.29
N GLY A 44 -6.23 -16.53 2.31
CA GLY A 44 -6.52 -17.94 2.47
C GLY A 44 -7.09 -18.49 1.17
N SER A 45 -6.52 -19.61 0.73
CA SER A 45 -7.07 -20.47 -0.31
C SER A 45 -8.57 -20.64 -0.05
N GLN A 46 -9.41 -20.10 -0.92
CA GLN A 46 -10.78 -20.59 -1.05
C GLN A 46 -10.66 -22.02 -1.61
N VAL A 47 -10.98 -23.00 -0.78
CA VAL A 47 -11.35 -24.36 -1.20
C VAL A 47 -12.86 -24.43 -1.35
#